data_AF-B3JH07-F1
#
_entry.id   AF-B3JH07-F1
#
_cell.length_a   1.000
_cell.length_b   1.000
_cell.length_c   1.000
_cell.angle_alpha   90.00
_cell.angle_beta   90.00
_cell.angle_gamma   90.00
#
_symmetry.space_group_name_H-M   'P 1'
#
loop_
_entity.id
_entity.type
_entity.pdbx_description
1 polymer ?
#
loop_
_entity_poly.entity_id
_entity_poly.type
_entity_poly.pdbx_seq_one_letter_code
_entity_poly.pdbx_strand_id
1 'polypeptide(L)' 'MGRKINIEEVRGFLEASNRQFEQGGIYLERALFKRDDNWVLTGITLSYEDRTTSDTQETRKEKQV' A
#
# COMPACT_ATOMS: atom_id res chain seq x y z
N MET A 1 11.67 -22.32 8.78
CA MET A 1 10.21 -22.59 8.79
C MET A 1 9.50 -21.31 8.42
N GLY A 2 8.71 -21.31 7.35
CA GLY A 2 7.96 -20.13 6.90
C GLY A 2 6.74 -19.90 7.78
N ARG A 3 6.62 -18.71 8.38
CA ARG A 3 5.44 -18.34 9.15
C ARG A 3 4.22 -18.28 8.22
N LYS A 4 3.11 -18.91 8.62
CA LYS A 4 1.84 -18.81 7.90
C LYS A 4 1.20 -17.47 8.27
N ILE A 5 1.15 -16.53 7.33
CA ILE A 5 0.57 -15.20 7.55
C ILE A 5 -0.96 -15.30 7.47
N ASN A 6 -1.67 -14.86 8.51
CA ASN A 6 -3.12 -14.82 8.53
C ASN A 6 -3.64 -13.53 7.87
N ILE A 7 -4.78 -13.62 7.17
CA ILE A 7 -5.42 -12.43 6.57
C ILE A 7 -5.80 -11.38 7.61
N GLU A 8 -6.23 -11.81 8.80
CA GLU A 8 -6.63 -10.90 9.89
C GLU A 8 -5.43 -10.07 10.38
N GLU A 9 -4.24 -10.67 10.43
CA GLU A 9 -3.00 -9.98 10.78
C GLU A 9 -2.61 -8.94 9.72
N VAL A 10 -2.79 -9.27 8.44
CA VAL A 10 -2.51 -8.33 7.35
C VAL A 10 -3.51 -7.18 7.36
N ARG A 11 -4.79 -7.46 7.61
CA ARG A 11 -5.80 -6.42 7.73
C ARG A 11 -5.50 -5.48 8.90
N GLY A 12 -5.21 -6.02 10.08
CA GLY A 12 -4.84 -5.23 11.24
C GLY A 12 -3.57 -4.40 11.01
N PHE A 13 -2.59 -4.95 10.29
CA PHE A 13 -1.40 -4.21 9.88
C PHE A 13 -1.72 -3.03 8.96
N LEU A 14 -2.59 -3.23 7.94
CA LEU A 14 -2.99 -2.17 7.02
C LEU A 14 -3.79 -1.08 7.74
N GLU A 15 -4.71 -1.45 8.62
CA GLU A 15 -5.50 -0.50 9.42
C GLU A 15 -4.60 0.31 10.36
N ALA A 16 -3.64 -0.33 11.04
CA ALA A 16 -2.69 0.36 11.92
C ALA A 16 -1.75 1.29 11.14
N SER A 17 -1.34 0.88 9.94
CA SER A 17 -0.43 1.63 9.08
C SER A 17 -1.11 2.75 8.30
N ASN A 18 -2.46 2.77 8.23
CA ASN A 18 -3.21 3.73 7.42
C ASN A 18 -2.84 5.19 7.72
N ARG A 19 -2.69 5.52 9.00
CA ARG A 19 -2.30 6.87 9.43
C ARG A 19 -0.90 7.27 8.91
N GLN A 20 0.04 6.31 8.83
CA GLN A 20 1.39 6.56 8.31
C GLN A 20 1.37 6.69 6.78
N PHE A 21 0.54 5.90 6.09
CA PHE A 21 0.34 6.06 4.65
C PHE A 21 -0.22 7.44 4.31
N GLU A 22 -1.29 7.86 5.00
CA GLU A 22 -1.89 9.17 4.79
C GLU A 22 -0.91 10.32 5.06
N GLN A 23 -0.10 10.23 6.13
CA GLN A 23 0.95 11.21 6.43
C GLN A 23 2.04 11.26 5.35
N GLY A 24 2.35 10.12 4.74
CA GLY A 24 3.24 10.01 3.59
C GLY A 24 2.56 10.34 2.26
N GLY A 25 1.33 10.85 2.27
CA GLY A 25 0.54 11.17 1.08
C GLY A 25 0.14 9.94 0.26
N ILE A 26 0.17 8.74 0.81
CA ILE A 26 -0.31 7.52 0.19
C ILE A 26 -1.75 7.27 0.66
N TYR A 27 -2.70 7.24 -0.27
CA TYR A 27 -4.06 6.84 0.01
C TYR A 27 -4.29 5.42 -0.51
N LEU A 28 -4.56 4.47 0.39
CA LEU A 28 -4.82 3.09 0.00
C LEU A 28 -6.28 2.94 -0.47
N GLU A 29 -6.48 2.68 -1.76
CA GLU A 29 -7.81 2.52 -2.35
C GLU A 29 -8.35 1.10 -2.18
N ARG A 30 -7.50 0.08 -2.39
CA ARG A 30 -7.91 -1.32 -2.36
C ARG A 30 -6.77 -2.24 -1.95
N ALA A 31 -7.09 -3.23 -1.11
CA ALA A 31 -6.23 -4.38 -0.85
C ALA A 31 -6.91 -5.67 -1.34
N LEU A 32 -6.24 -6.40 -2.24
CA LEU A 32 -6.67 -7.70 -2.72
C LEU A 32 -5.83 -8.79 -2.11
N PHE A 33 -6.49 -9.84 -1.64
CA PHE A 33 -5.85 -11.00 -1.04
C PHE A 33 -5.96 -12.18 -2.00
N LYS A 34 -4.82 -12.70 -2.44
CA LYS A 34 -4.75 -13.92 -3.23
C LYS A 34 -4.58 -15.12 -2.30
N ARG A 35 -5.47 -16.09 -2.43
CA ARG A 35 -5.42 -17.36 -1.71
C ARG A 35 -5.19 -18.52 -2.68
N ASP A 36 -4.55 -19.58 -2.20
CA ASP A 36 -4.52 -20.86 -2.91
C ASP A 36 -5.78 -21.70 -2.62
N ASP A 37 -5.86 -22.88 -3.24
CA ASP A 37 -6.97 -23.84 -3.07
C ASP A 37 -7.17 -24.31 -1.61
N ASN A 38 -6.15 -24.18 -0.76
CA ASN A 38 -6.19 -24.53 0.66
C ASN A 38 -6.53 -23.32 1.55
N TRP A 39 -7.04 -22.24 0.96
CA TRP A 39 -7.35 -20.98 1.64
C TRP A 39 -6.16 -20.30 2.30
N VAL A 40 -4.93 -20.67 1.91
CA VAL A 40 -3.71 -20.05 2.43
C VAL A 40 -3.46 -18.76 1.67
N LEU A 41 -3.18 -17.68 2.40
CA LEU A 41 -2.81 -16.41 1.79
C LEU A 41 -1.46 -16.55 1.09
N THR A 42 -1.43 -16.37 -0.24
CA THR A 42 -0.23 -16.51 -1.07
C THR A 42 0.27 -15.18 -1.63
N GLY A 43 -0.55 -14.13 -1.60
CA GLY A 43 -0.13 -12.81 -2.05
C GLY A 43 -1.12 -11.72 -1.68
N ILE A 44 -0.63 -10.47 -1.71
CA ILE A 44 -1.42 -9.27 -1.46
C ILE A 44 -1.10 -8.28 -2.59
N THR A 45 -2.13 -7.68 -3.18
CA THR A 45 -2.00 -6.59 -4.15
C THR A 45 -2.63 -5.34 -3.55
N LEU A 46 -1.85 -4.26 -3.48
CA LEU A 46 -2.30 -2.97 -2.96
C LEU A 46 -2.44 -1.99 -4.13
N SER A 47 -3.63 -1.41 -4.27
CA SER A 47 -3.91 -0.27 -5.14
C SER A 47 -3.93 0.97 -4.27
N TYR A 48 -3.08 1.93 -4.60
CA TYR A 48 -2.94 3.17 -3.86
C TYR A 48 -2.83 4.36 -4.81
N GLU A 49 -3.28 5.50 -4.32
CA GLU A 49 -3.10 6.79 -4.95
C GLU A 49 -1.97 7.53 -4.23
N ASP A 50 -0.97 7.98 -5.00
CA ASP A 50 0.04 8.92 -4.50
C ASP A 50 -0.52 10.34 -4.59
N ARG A 51 -0.75 10.94 -3.43
CA ARG A 51 -1.24 12.31 -3.26
C ARG A 51 -0.14 13.30 -2.90
N THR A 52 1.11 12.85 -2.77
CA THR A 52 2.25 13.76 -2.56
C THR A 52 2.52 14.62 -3.79
N THR A 53 2.08 14.17 -4.97
CA THR A 53 2.29 14.87 -6.26
C THR A 53 1.24 15.92 -6.60
N SER A 54 0.14 16.05 -5.82
CA SER A 54 -0.90 17.06 -6.06
C SER A 54 -0.44 18.50 -5.81
N ASP A 55 0.69 18.71 -5.12
CA ASP A 55 1.30 20.03 -4.89
C ASP A 55 2.67 20.18 -5.58
N THR A 56 3.05 19.27 -6.51
CA THR A 56 4.38 19.33 -7.16
C THR A 56 4.34 19.03 -8.66
N GLN A 57 3.35 19.56 -9.37
CA GLN A 57 3.47 19.75 -10.82
C GLN A 57 4.02 21.14 -11.21
N GLU A 58 4.41 21.99 -10.26
CA GLU A 58 5.02 23.31 -10.52
C GLU A 58 6.46 23.44 -9.99
N THR A 59 7.30 22.39 -9.98
CA THR A 59 8.76 22.62 -9.72
C THR A 59 9.70 21.57 -10.30
N ARG A 60 9.43 21.04 -11.50
CA ARG A 60 10.44 20.27 -12.26
C ARG A 60 10.57 20.73 -13.72
N LYS A 61 10.54 22.05 -13.93
CA LYS A 61 11.03 22.73 -15.14
C LYS A 61 12.16 23.70 -14.80
N GLU A 62 13.23 23.20 -14.17
CA GLU A 62 14.59 23.77 -14.17
C GLU A 62 15.38 22.84 -13.22
N LYS A 63 16.42 22.13 -13.61
CA LYS A 63 17.54 22.55 -14.44
C LYS A 63 18.06 21.35 -15.22
N GLN A 64 18.09 21.49 -16.53
CA GLN A 64 19.04 20.80 -17.38
C GLN A 64 20.21 21.78 -17.48
N VAL A 65 21.35 21.43 -16.87
CA VAL A 65 22.67 22.07 -17.12
C VAL A 65 23.63 20.94 -17.45
#